data_AF-W2HQE4-F1
#
_entry.id   AF-W2HQE4-F1
#
_cell.length_a   1.000
_cell.length_b   1.000
_cell.length_c   1.000
_cell.angle_alpha   90.00
_cell.angle_beta   90.00
_cell.angle_gamma   90.00
#
_symmetry.space_group_name_H-M   'P 1'
#
loop_
_entity.id
_entity.type
_entity.pdbx_description
1 polymer ?
#
loop_
_entity_poly.entity_id
_entity_poly.type
_entity_poly.pdbx_seq_one_letter_code
_entity_poly.pdbx_strand_id
1 'polypeptide(L)'
;MTIVNVPNTVDLSPMDAVMTNIGVMILYIYKPTQNHSYNLEILKASFVETLNQDYPILNGELHIDSERCGMLYVKLDPNKIATAAPFVTDLSCPQTTDQALESLSYDFMPPAREGRHQLITTKASVLSDGGLVIGLDFAHGVLDGEAAFTFVKVWARRYRRLTGTPPNELGDPIKLNHDRRLLSGTVAEKA
;
A
#
# COMPACT_ATOMS: atom_id res chain seq x y z
N MET A 1 29.95 13.53 -16.55
CA MET A 1 28.89 12.67 -16.01
C MET A 1 27.72 13.59 -15.68
N THR A 2 26.73 13.65 -16.56
CA THR A 2 25.55 14.49 -16.37
C THR A 2 24.65 13.75 -15.39
N ILE A 3 24.50 14.29 -14.17
CA ILE A 3 23.52 13.79 -13.21
C ILE A 3 22.16 14.07 -13.83
N VAL A 4 21.53 13.04 -14.37
CA VAL A 4 20.14 13.12 -14.83
C VAL A 4 19.32 13.28 -13.55
N ASN A 5 18.85 14.50 -13.31
CA ASN A 5 17.91 14.82 -12.23
C ASN A 5 16.63 14.02 -12.53
N VAL A 6 16.51 12.82 -11.97
CA VAL A 6 15.23 12.10 -11.99
C VAL A 6 14.26 13.00 -11.24
N PRO A 7 13.14 13.43 -11.84
CA PRO A 7 12.19 14.25 -11.11
C PRO A 7 11.73 13.44 -9.90
N ASN A 8 11.92 14.01 -8.71
CA ASN A 8 11.43 13.51 -7.43
C ASN A 8 9.90 13.66 -7.32
N THR A 9 9.20 13.62 -8.45
CA THR A 9 7.77 13.89 -8.58
C THR A 9 7.17 12.95 -9.62
N VAL A 10 6.01 12.39 -9.29
CA VAL A 10 5.21 11.57 -10.20
C VAL A 10 3.91 12.30 -10.47
N ASP A 11 3.76 12.79 -11.70
CA ASP A 11 2.52 13.44 -12.13
C ASP A 11 1.37 12.42 -12.14
N LEU A 12 0.22 12.84 -11.62
CA LEU A 12 -1.00 12.03 -11.63
C LEU A 12 -1.82 12.34 -12.88
N SER A 13 -2.50 11.32 -13.40
CA SER A 13 -3.39 11.50 -14.54
C SER A 13 -4.64 12.31 -14.15
N PRO A 14 -5.39 12.85 -15.13
CA PRO A 14 -6.68 13.48 -14.84
C PRO A 14 -7.67 12.55 -14.12
N MET A 15 -7.61 11.24 -14.38
CA MET A 15 -8.45 10.26 -13.69
C MET A 15 -8.02 10.11 -12.22
N ASP A 16 -6.72 9.99 -11.98
CA ASP A 16 -6.15 9.95 -10.63
C ASP A 16 -6.56 11.19 -9.83
N ALA A 17 -6.52 12.37 -10.46
CA ALA A 17 -6.90 13.64 -9.87
C ALA A 17 -8.33 13.64 -9.33
N VAL A 18 -9.30 13.14 -10.11
CA VAL A 18 -10.69 12.98 -9.67
C VAL A 18 -10.79 12.07 -8.44
N MET A 19 -9.98 11.01 -8.42
CA MET A 19 -10.00 9.99 -7.37
C MET A 19 -9.23 10.39 -6.10
N THR A 20 -8.41 11.44 -6.11
CA THR A 20 -7.61 11.84 -4.93
C THR A 20 -8.43 12.25 -3.70
N ASN A 21 -9.68 12.67 -3.88
CA ASN A 21 -10.58 12.98 -2.77
C ASN A 21 -11.21 11.74 -2.12
N ILE A 22 -10.93 10.55 -2.64
CA ILE A 22 -11.50 9.28 -2.18
C ILE A 22 -10.41 8.45 -1.50
N GLY A 23 -10.64 8.14 -0.22
CA GLY A 23 -9.93 7.06 0.46
C GLY A 23 -10.63 5.73 0.21
N VAL A 24 -9.87 4.68 -0.06
CA VAL A 24 -10.39 3.32 -0.15
C VAL A 24 -9.94 2.56 1.09
N MET A 25 -10.92 1.97 1.76
CA MET A 25 -10.74 1.19 2.97
C MET A 25 -11.04 -0.27 2.65
N ILE A 26 -10.11 -1.16 2.93
CA ILE A 26 -10.27 -2.61 2.75
C ILE A 26 -9.97 -3.29 4.08
N LEU A 27 -10.88 -4.18 4.48
CA LEU A 27 -10.72 -5.01 5.66
C LEU A 27 -10.49 -6.46 5.24
N TYR A 28 -9.37 -7.04 5.68
CA TYR A 28 -9.07 -8.45 5.52
C TYR A 28 -9.19 -9.15 6.87
N ILE A 29 -10.00 -10.21 6.94
CA ILE A 29 -10.16 -11.02 8.14
C ILE A 29 -9.74 -12.45 7.82
N TYR A 30 -8.77 -12.95 8.59
CA TYR A 30 -8.20 -14.27 8.44
C TYR A 30 -8.50 -15.13 9.66
N LYS A 31 -8.95 -16.36 9.40
CA LYS A 31 -9.21 -17.34 10.45
C LYS A 31 -7.92 -17.78 11.13
N PRO A 32 -7.98 -18.19 12.41
CA PRO A 32 -6.84 -18.82 13.07
C PRO A 32 -6.37 -20.05 12.29
N THR A 33 -5.05 -20.27 12.29
CA THR A 33 -4.45 -21.47 11.68
C THR A 33 -3.94 -22.41 12.78
N GLN A 34 -4.12 -23.71 12.59
CA GLN A 34 -3.75 -24.71 13.61
C GLN A 34 -2.23 -24.83 13.80
N ASN A 35 -1.45 -24.47 12.78
CA ASN A 35 -0.01 -24.76 12.72
C ASN A 35 0.87 -23.51 12.82
N HIS A 36 0.30 -22.31 12.70
CA HIS A 36 1.07 -21.06 12.65
C HIS A 36 0.33 -19.92 13.33
N SER A 37 1.07 -19.09 14.08
CA SER A 37 0.60 -17.80 14.55
C SER A 37 0.95 -16.71 13.55
N TYR A 38 0.10 -15.69 13.46
CA TYR A 38 0.39 -14.50 12.66
C TYR A 38 1.45 -13.64 13.37
N ASN A 39 2.54 -13.34 12.68
CA ASN A 39 3.65 -12.55 13.23
C ASN A 39 3.55 -11.09 12.74
N LEU A 40 3.10 -10.19 13.61
CA LEU A 40 2.91 -8.78 13.25
C LEU A 40 4.22 -8.04 12.98
N GLU A 41 5.34 -8.46 13.56
CA GLU A 41 6.66 -7.85 13.30
C GLU A 41 7.12 -8.15 11.87
N ILE A 42 6.99 -9.40 11.43
CA ILE A 42 7.31 -9.80 10.04
C ILE A 42 6.29 -9.20 9.07
N LEU A 43 5.01 -9.10 9.47
CA LEU A 43 3.97 -8.47 8.66
C LEU A 43 4.28 -6.98 8.42
N LYS A 44 4.71 -6.27 9.46
CA LYS A 44 5.17 -4.89 9.40
C LYS A 44 6.45 -4.73 8.57
N ALA A 45 7.45 -5.59 8.79
CA ALA A 45 8.70 -5.56 8.03
C ALA A 45 8.48 -5.81 6.53
N SER A 46 7.66 -6.80 6.18
CA SER A 46 7.29 -7.09 4.79
C SER A 46 6.48 -5.96 4.15
N PHE A 47 5.63 -5.25 4.90
CA PHE A 47 4.91 -4.08 4.39
C PHE A 47 5.89 -2.98 4.01
N VAL A 48 6.78 -2.61 4.94
CA VAL A 48 7.83 -1.59 4.72
C VAL A 48 8.70 -1.95 3.53
N GLU A 49 9.12 -3.21 3.43
CA GLU A 49 9.96 -3.67 2.33
C GLU A 49 9.22 -3.68 0.98
N THR A 50 7.91 -3.94 0.97
CA THR A 50 7.05 -3.81 -0.24
C THR A 50 6.94 -2.36 -0.69
N LEU A 51 6.72 -1.42 0.24
CA LEU A 51 6.68 0.01 -0.10
C LEU A 51 8.03 0.49 -0.66
N ASN A 52 9.15 0.05 -0.10
CA ASN A 52 10.47 0.49 -0.53
C ASN A 52 10.90 -0.08 -1.87
N GLN A 53 10.63 -1.35 -2.13
CA GLN A 53 11.16 -2.04 -3.32
C GLN A 53 10.19 -2.05 -4.50
N ASP A 54 8.90 -2.19 -4.23
CA ASP A 54 7.89 -2.42 -5.27
C ASP A 54 6.98 -1.20 -5.47
N TYR A 55 6.61 -0.49 -4.41
CA TYR A 55 5.66 0.63 -4.48
C TYR A 55 6.19 1.94 -3.88
N PRO A 56 7.34 2.45 -4.34
CA PRO A 56 7.97 3.65 -3.74
C PRO A 56 7.09 4.89 -3.82
N ILE A 57 6.17 4.97 -4.78
CA ILE A 57 5.24 6.09 -4.89
C ILE A 57 4.40 6.27 -3.61
N LEU A 58 4.06 5.18 -2.92
CA LEU A 58 3.21 5.21 -1.73
C LEU A 58 3.91 5.81 -0.50
N ASN A 59 5.23 6.03 -0.57
CA ASN A 59 6.01 6.74 0.46
C ASN A 59 6.02 8.25 0.25
N GLY A 60 5.52 8.71 -0.90
CA GLY A 60 5.46 10.12 -1.24
C GLY A 60 4.31 10.85 -0.56
N GLU A 61 4.22 12.13 -0.89
CA GLU A 61 3.19 13.04 -0.40
C GLU A 61 2.41 13.61 -1.58
N LEU A 62 1.08 13.65 -1.46
CA LEU A 62 0.22 14.24 -2.48
C LEU A 62 0.33 15.78 -2.44
N HIS A 63 0.56 16.40 -3.59
CA HIS A 63 0.62 17.85 -3.74
C HIS A 63 -0.19 18.33 -4.95
N ILE A 64 -0.62 19.59 -4.88
CA ILE A 64 -1.29 20.31 -5.96
C ILE A 64 -0.32 21.39 -6.46
N ASP A 65 -0.03 21.39 -7.75
CA ASP A 65 0.75 22.43 -8.41
C ASP A 65 -0.19 23.57 -8.85
N SER A 66 -0.18 24.66 -8.09
CA SER A 66 -0.97 25.85 -8.42
C SER A 66 -0.49 26.57 -9.68
N GLU A 67 0.79 26.42 -10.05
CA GLU A 67 1.38 27.06 -11.24
C GLU A 67 1.06 26.28 -12.52
N ARG A 68 0.91 24.94 -12.41
CA ARG A 68 0.49 24.06 -13.51
C ARG A 68 -1.02 23.79 -13.50
N CYS A 69 -1.83 24.85 -13.39
CA CYS A 69 -3.29 24.75 -13.50
C CYS A 69 -3.95 23.74 -12.53
N GLY A 70 -3.37 23.53 -11.34
CA GLY A 70 -3.94 22.61 -10.34
C GLY A 70 -3.61 21.14 -10.58
N MET A 71 -2.60 20.83 -11.39
CA MET A 71 -2.13 19.46 -11.60
C MET A 71 -1.73 18.80 -10.27
N LEU A 72 -2.21 17.58 -10.05
CA LEU A 72 -1.85 16.78 -8.89
C LEU A 72 -0.60 15.94 -9.19
N TYR A 73 0.28 15.84 -8.21
CA TYR A 73 1.49 15.03 -8.31
C TYR A 73 1.85 14.46 -6.94
N VAL A 74 2.58 13.34 -6.95
CA VAL A 74 3.18 12.77 -5.74
C VAL A 74 4.62 13.23 -5.67
N LYS A 75 5.00 13.93 -4.60
CA LYS A 75 6.38 14.28 -4.32
C LYS A 75 7.05 13.16 -3.53
N LEU A 76 8.16 12.67 -4.06
CA LEU A 76 9.02 11.69 -3.39
C LEU A 76 10.19 12.42 -2.75
N ASP A 77 10.55 12.05 -1.54
CA ASP A 77 11.82 12.46 -0.97
C ASP A 77 12.80 11.30 -1.14
N PRO A 78 13.89 11.46 -1.91
CA PRO A 78 14.85 10.39 -2.19
C PRO A 78 15.57 9.90 -0.94
N ASN A 79 15.56 10.69 0.15
CA ASN A 79 16.11 10.29 1.44
C ASN A 79 15.06 9.66 2.37
N LYS A 80 13.77 9.74 2.00
CA LYS A 80 12.65 9.19 2.79
C LYS A 80 12.37 7.77 2.33
N ILE A 81 12.99 6.83 3.03
CA ILE A 81 12.65 5.40 2.97
C ILE A 81 11.37 5.20 3.78
N ALA A 82 10.48 4.30 3.33
CA ALA A 82 9.32 3.88 4.10
C ALA A 82 9.76 3.51 5.51
N THR A 83 9.17 4.16 6.50
CA THR A 83 9.36 3.80 7.90
C THR A 83 8.23 2.88 8.33
N ALA A 84 8.32 2.42 9.57
CA ALA A 84 7.28 1.67 10.26
C ALA A 84 6.02 2.50 10.62
N ALA A 85 6.06 3.84 10.45
CA ALA A 85 4.99 4.76 10.83
C ALA A 85 3.61 4.50 10.21
N PRO A 86 3.46 4.16 8.90
CA PRO A 86 2.17 3.82 8.30
C PRO A 86 1.62 2.46 8.77
N PHE A 87 2.20 1.82 9.78
CA PHE A 87 1.83 0.49 10.24
C PHE A 87 1.58 0.44 11.75
N VAL A 88 0.31 0.33 12.11
CA VAL A 88 -0.16 0.15 13.49
C VAL A 88 -0.33 -1.34 13.80
N THR A 89 0.15 -1.77 14.97
CA THR A 89 0.01 -3.15 15.45
C THR A 89 -0.78 -3.19 16.74
N ASP A 90 -1.66 -4.16 16.86
CA ASP A 90 -2.44 -4.45 18.06
C ASP A 90 -2.34 -5.96 18.37
N LEU A 91 -1.62 -6.29 19.44
CA LEU A 91 -1.30 -7.67 19.80
C LEU A 91 -2.32 -8.30 20.75
N SER A 92 -3.31 -7.53 21.21
CA SER A 92 -4.19 -7.93 22.30
C SER A 92 -5.64 -7.53 22.03
N CYS A 93 -6.11 -7.72 20.80
CA CYS A 93 -7.51 -7.46 20.47
C CYS A 93 -8.39 -8.50 21.17
N PRO A 94 -9.37 -8.10 22.00
CA PRO A 94 -10.19 -9.04 22.77
C PRO A 94 -11.27 -9.73 21.91
N GLN A 95 -11.45 -9.33 20.65
CA GLN A 95 -12.47 -9.90 19.77
C GLN A 95 -12.00 -11.22 19.15
N THR A 96 -12.94 -12.14 18.91
CA THR A 96 -12.72 -13.35 18.09
C THR A 96 -12.90 -13.05 16.60
N THR A 97 -12.50 -13.99 15.74
CA THR A 97 -12.69 -13.89 14.28
C THR A 97 -14.16 -13.73 13.91
N ASP A 98 -15.06 -14.49 14.53
CA ASP A 98 -16.49 -14.42 14.26
C ASP A 98 -17.07 -13.05 14.68
N GLN A 99 -16.65 -12.52 15.83
CA GLN A 99 -17.06 -11.17 16.26
C GLN A 99 -16.52 -10.07 15.33
N ALA A 100 -15.31 -10.24 14.80
CA ALA A 100 -14.76 -9.32 13.81
C ALA A 100 -15.56 -9.36 12.50
N LEU A 101 -15.95 -10.56 12.04
CA LEU A 101 -16.79 -10.75 10.85
C LEU A 101 -18.21 -10.19 11.01
N GLU A 102 -18.80 -10.35 12.19
CA GLU A 102 -20.14 -9.83 12.49
C GLU A 102 -20.16 -8.30 12.59
N SER A 103 -19.13 -7.71 13.21
CA SER A 103 -19.10 -6.27 13.46
C SER A 103 -18.61 -5.45 12.27
N LEU A 104 -17.62 -5.96 11.52
CA LEU A 104 -16.89 -5.20 10.49
C LEU A 104 -16.48 -3.80 10.98
N SER A 105 -16.09 -3.70 12.27
CA SER A 105 -15.90 -2.42 12.95
C SER A 105 -14.80 -1.57 12.32
N TYR A 106 -15.03 -0.26 12.29
CA TYR A 106 -14.00 0.73 11.98
C TYR A 106 -12.83 0.72 12.97
N ASP A 107 -12.98 0.14 14.15
CA ASP A 107 -11.89 0.01 15.13
C ASP A 107 -10.74 -0.86 14.58
N PHE A 108 -11.00 -1.72 13.61
CA PHE A 108 -9.96 -2.51 12.94
C PHE A 108 -9.19 -1.72 11.87
N MET A 109 -9.65 -0.53 11.54
CA MET A 109 -8.99 0.33 10.57
C MET A 109 -7.85 1.13 11.22
N PRO A 110 -6.81 1.47 10.45
CA PRO A 110 -5.80 2.42 10.90
C PRO A 110 -6.42 3.79 11.20
N PRO A 111 -5.73 4.63 12.00
CA PRO A 111 -6.05 6.05 12.10
C PRO A 111 -6.13 6.67 10.70
N ALA A 112 -7.02 7.66 10.53
CA ALA A 112 -7.14 8.37 9.27
C ALA A 112 -5.78 8.97 8.85
N ARG A 113 -5.46 8.85 7.56
CA ARG A 113 -4.20 9.36 6.98
C ARG A 113 -3.99 10.82 7.35
N GLU A 114 -2.83 11.13 7.93
CA GLU A 114 -2.52 12.50 8.37
C GLU A 114 -2.47 13.46 7.17
N GLY A 115 -3.28 14.52 7.25
CA GLY A 115 -3.17 15.71 6.41
C GLY A 115 -3.44 15.55 4.91
N ARG A 116 -4.08 14.47 4.42
CA ARG A 116 -4.22 14.16 2.96
C ARG A 116 -2.89 13.94 2.21
N HIS A 117 -1.75 14.02 2.88
CA HIS A 117 -0.44 13.82 2.26
C HIS A 117 -0.04 12.36 2.25
N GLN A 118 -0.32 11.62 3.33
CA GLN A 118 -0.05 10.20 3.40
C GLN A 118 -0.95 9.42 2.42
N LEU A 119 -0.34 8.51 1.67
CA LEU A 119 -1.01 7.77 0.59
C LEU A 119 -1.51 6.39 1.00
N ILE A 120 -0.92 5.80 2.05
CA ILE A 120 -1.30 4.48 2.56
C ILE A 120 -1.03 4.38 4.06
N THR A 121 -1.92 3.69 4.77
CA THR A 121 -1.76 3.33 6.18
C THR A 121 -2.44 1.99 6.43
N THR A 122 -1.96 1.24 7.42
CA THR A 122 -2.50 -0.06 7.76
C THR A 122 -2.48 -0.29 9.26
N LYS A 123 -3.48 -1.04 9.73
CA LYS A 123 -3.53 -1.60 11.08
C LYS A 123 -3.65 -3.11 10.98
N ALA A 124 -2.87 -3.82 11.79
CA ALA A 124 -3.01 -5.25 11.96
C ALA A 124 -3.29 -5.58 13.43
N SER A 125 -4.34 -6.37 13.67
CA SER A 125 -4.77 -6.82 14.99
C SER A 125 -4.79 -8.34 15.06
N VAL A 126 -4.05 -8.93 16.01
CA VAL A 126 -4.22 -10.35 16.34
C VAL A 126 -5.42 -10.49 17.28
N LEU A 127 -6.34 -11.37 16.90
CA LEU A 127 -7.60 -11.64 17.60
C LEU A 127 -7.39 -12.66 18.73
N SER A 128 -8.31 -12.70 19.69
CA SER A 128 -8.18 -13.52 20.90
C SER A 128 -8.19 -15.03 20.62
N ASP A 129 -8.75 -15.46 19.49
CA ASP A 129 -8.78 -16.84 19.01
C ASP A 129 -7.59 -17.20 18.10
N GLY A 130 -6.66 -16.27 17.88
CA GLY A 130 -5.51 -16.42 16.98
C GLY A 130 -5.78 -16.03 15.53
N GLY A 131 -6.97 -15.49 15.22
CA GLY A 131 -7.25 -14.86 13.94
C GLY A 131 -6.45 -13.57 13.72
N LEU A 132 -6.52 -13.02 12.51
CA LEU A 132 -5.87 -11.76 12.15
C LEU A 132 -6.84 -10.86 11.40
N VAL A 133 -6.87 -9.59 11.78
CA VAL A 133 -7.54 -8.53 11.01
C VAL A 133 -6.50 -7.57 10.48
N ILE A 134 -6.59 -7.24 9.19
CA ILE A 134 -5.79 -6.19 8.56
C ILE A 134 -6.73 -5.15 7.97
N GLY A 135 -6.73 -3.95 8.55
CA GLY A 135 -7.32 -2.77 7.94
C GLY A 135 -6.30 -2.07 7.06
N LEU A 136 -6.68 -1.78 5.81
CA LEU A 136 -5.88 -1.03 4.86
C LEU A 136 -6.64 0.22 4.42
N ASP A 137 -6.00 1.38 4.49
CA ASP A 137 -6.58 2.64 4.02
C ASP A 137 -5.59 3.35 3.10
N PHE A 138 -6.00 3.62 1.86
CA PHE A 138 -5.13 4.23 0.84
C PHE A 138 -5.85 5.28 -0.01
N ALA A 139 -5.09 6.18 -0.64
CA ALA A 139 -5.61 7.18 -1.56
C ALA A 139 -5.93 6.54 -2.93
N HIS A 140 -7.18 6.64 -3.39
CA HIS A 140 -7.61 6.01 -4.65
C HIS A 140 -6.91 6.61 -5.88
N GLY A 141 -6.47 7.87 -5.80
CA GLY A 141 -5.71 8.52 -6.88
C GLY A 141 -4.31 7.94 -7.13
N VAL A 142 -3.83 7.00 -6.31
CA VAL A 142 -2.53 6.33 -6.57
C VAL A 142 -2.64 4.84 -6.83
N LEU A 143 -3.77 4.22 -6.45
CA LEU A 143 -4.06 2.81 -6.67
C LEU A 143 -5.53 2.66 -7.08
N ASP A 144 -5.77 2.05 -8.23
CA ASP A 144 -7.10 1.51 -8.55
C ASP A 144 -7.29 0.14 -7.90
N GLY A 145 -8.44 -0.50 -8.16
CA GLY A 145 -8.74 -1.82 -7.61
C GLY A 145 -7.71 -2.88 -8.02
N GLU A 146 -7.27 -2.91 -9.28
CA GLU A 146 -6.30 -3.89 -9.78
C GLU A 146 -4.93 -3.70 -9.12
N ALA A 147 -4.47 -2.45 -9.03
CA ALA A 147 -3.23 -2.08 -8.37
C ALA A 147 -3.29 -2.39 -6.87
N ALA A 148 -4.41 -2.14 -6.19
CA ALA A 148 -4.60 -2.47 -4.77
C ALA A 148 -4.54 -3.98 -4.50
N PHE A 149 -5.23 -4.79 -5.30
CA PHE A 149 -5.16 -6.26 -5.16
C PHE A 149 -3.76 -6.78 -5.51
N THR A 150 -3.09 -6.18 -6.49
CA THR A 150 -1.72 -6.55 -6.85
C THR A 150 -0.72 -6.17 -5.75
N PHE A 151 -0.87 -5.01 -5.13
CA PHE A 151 -0.11 -4.59 -3.95
C PHE A 151 -0.24 -5.63 -2.82
N VAL A 152 -1.46 -6.03 -2.46
CA VAL A 152 -1.67 -7.00 -1.37
C VAL A 152 -1.09 -8.36 -1.71
N LYS A 153 -1.17 -8.82 -2.97
CA LYS A 153 -0.52 -10.08 -3.40
C LYS A 153 1.00 -10.02 -3.26
N VAL A 154 1.62 -8.91 -3.68
CA VAL A 154 3.08 -8.71 -3.54
C VAL A 154 3.49 -8.70 -2.08
N TRP A 155 2.77 -7.94 -1.25
CA TRP A 155 3.01 -7.86 0.18
C TRP A 155 2.86 -9.23 0.86
N ALA A 156 1.77 -9.96 0.58
CA ALA A 156 1.55 -11.30 1.12
C ALA A 156 2.65 -12.29 0.72
N ARG A 157 3.10 -12.26 -0.55
CA ARG A 157 4.23 -13.08 -1.02
C ARG A 157 5.51 -12.75 -0.26
N ARG A 158 5.77 -11.46 0.00
CA ARG A 158 6.93 -10.99 0.76
C ARG A 158 6.87 -11.42 2.22
N TYR A 159 5.70 -11.30 2.86
CA TYR A 159 5.47 -11.83 4.21
C TYR A 159 5.79 -13.33 4.29
N ARG A 160 5.21 -14.14 3.38
CA ARG A 160 5.47 -15.59 3.32
C ARG A 160 6.96 -15.92 3.18
N ARG A 161 7.67 -15.20 2.32
CA ARG A 161 9.12 -15.34 2.16
C ARG A 161 9.86 -15.07 3.48
N LEU A 162 9.53 -13.98 4.17
CA LEU A 162 10.18 -13.62 5.43
C LEU A 162 9.80 -14.55 6.59
N THR A 163 8.64 -15.20 6.55
CA THR A 163 8.27 -16.28 7.48
C THR A 163 8.93 -17.63 7.15
N GLY A 164 9.80 -17.68 6.14
CA GLY A 164 10.57 -18.88 5.78
C GLY A 164 9.87 -19.83 4.82
N THR A 165 8.79 -19.42 4.14
CA THR A 165 8.17 -20.24 3.09
C THR A 165 9.19 -20.51 1.96
N PRO A 166 9.41 -21.78 1.59
CA PRO A 166 10.34 -22.16 0.52
C PRO A 166 10.01 -21.51 -0.83
N PRO A 167 11.02 -21.14 -1.66
CA PRO A 167 10.79 -20.48 -2.95
C PRO A 167 9.85 -21.21 -3.91
N ASN A 168 9.88 -22.55 -3.92
CA ASN A 168 8.99 -23.39 -4.73
C ASN A 168 7.52 -23.32 -4.30
N GLU A 169 7.22 -22.85 -3.09
CA GLU A 169 5.85 -22.69 -2.57
C GLU A 169 5.34 -21.24 -2.63
N LEU A 170 6.20 -20.27 -2.96
CA LEU A 170 5.83 -18.85 -3.08
C LEU A 170 5.05 -18.55 -4.36
N GLY A 171 5.00 -19.49 -5.30
CA GLY A 171 4.44 -19.28 -6.64
C GLY A 171 5.31 -18.36 -7.51
N ASP A 172 4.84 -18.15 -8.74
CA ASP A 172 5.56 -17.34 -9.71
C ASP A 172 5.74 -15.88 -9.25
N PRO A 173 6.86 -15.24 -9.61
CA PRO A 173 7.05 -13.82 -9.36
C PRO A 173 5.95 -12.98 -10.01
N ILE A 174 5.37 -12.07 -9.25
CA ILE A 174 4.38 -11.12 -9.76
C ILE A 174 5.12 -10.07 -10.58
N LYS A 175 4.84 -9.99 -11.88
CA LYS A 175 5.40 -8.94 -12.74
C LYS A 175 4.68 -7.63 -12.48
N LEU A 176 5.44 -6.61 -12.08
CA LEU A 176 4.94 -5.28 -11.81
C LEU A 176 5.29 -4.35 -12.97
N ASN A 177 4.34 -3.48 -13.31
CA ASN A 177 4.57 -2.38 -14.23
C ASN A 177 3.95 -1.12 -13.61
N HIS A 178 4.79 -0.12 -13.35
CA HIS A 178 4.40 1.18 -12.80
C HIS A 178 4.42 2.28 -13.86
N ASP A 179 4.56 1.93 -15.14
CA ASP A 179 4.54 2.88 -16.23
C ASP A 179 3.14 3.53 -16.35
N ARG A 180 3.06 4.77 -15.89
CA ARG A 180 1.86 5.61 -15.99
C ARG A 180 1.71 6.28 -17.35
N ARG A 181 2.69 6.13 -18.25
CA ARG A 181 2.73 6.79 -19.57
C ARG A 181 2.25 5.90 -20.70
N LEU A 182 1.70 4.72 -20.41
CA LEU A 182 1.17 3.81 -21.44
C LEU A 182 0.03 4.43 -22.28
N LEU A 183 -0.56 5.54 -21.81
CA LEU A 183 -1.60 6.31 -22.53
C LEU A 183 -1.10 7.65 -23.10
N SER A 184 0.17 8.02 -22.93
CA SER A 184 0.72 9.15 -23.69
C SER A 184 0.88 8.66 -25.12
N GLY A 185 -0.14 8.89 -25.96
CA GLY A 185 -0.13 8.54 -27.37
C GLY A 185 1.20 8.96 -27.99
N THR A 186 1.80 8.07 -28.79
CA THR A 186 2.98 8.40 -29.58
C THR A 186 2.58 9.55 -30.48
N VAL A 187 3.01 10.78 -30.15
CA VAL A 187 2.96 11.87 -31.11
C VAL A 187 3.98 11.47 -32.16
N ALA A 188 3.51 10.93 -33.28
CA ALA A 188 4.35 10.73 -34.44
C ALA A 188 5.00 12.07 -34.75
N GLU A 189 6.32 12.15 -34.59
CA GLU A 189 7.11 13.26 -35.10
C GLU A 189 6.79 13.37 -36.59
N LYS A 190 6.13 14.46 -36.97
CA LYS A 190 5.99 14.81 -38.38
C LYS A 190 7.39 15.12 -38.90
N ALA A 191 7.84 14.29 -39.84
CA ALA A 191 9.00 14.54 -40.68
C ALA A 191 8.88 15.85 -41.45
#